data_AF-A0A7J7P6P8-F1
#
_entry.id   AF-A0A7J7P6P8-F1
#
_cell.length_a   1.000
_cell.length_b   1.000
_cell.length_c   1.000
_cell.angle_alpha   90.00
_cell.angle_beta   90.00
_cell.angle_gamma   90.00
#
_symmetry.space_group_name_H-M   'P 1'
#
loop_
_entity.id
_entity.type
_entity.pdbx_description
1 polymer ?
#
loop_
_entity_poly.entity_id
_entity_poly.type
_entity_poly.pdbx_seq_one_letter_code
_entity_poly.pdbx_strand_id
1 'polypeptide(L)'
;MVFFLKQLKIYYVLSDIYPTTPAETMSDTAKKALEKIQKWKDDNNLCRHHILNSLTDALYNQFKKNTNNAKDLWEGIRTVYVADETSTKKFQVSNYIDYVMVDSKPILEQVQEFQVFANSIVSAGMKIDANFHVSVIISKLPSSISSHDANCFYQQSRCIF
;
A
#
# COMPACT_ATOMS: atom_id res chain seq x y z
N MET A 1 -0.38 4.50 -14.03
CA MET A 1 -0.47 3.32 -14.91
C MET A 1 -1.90 2.99 -15.35
N VAL A 2 -2.84 2.68 -14.45
CA VAL A 2 -4.22 2.27 -14.80
C VAL A 2 -4.95 3.27 -15.71
N PHE A 3 -4.74 4.57 -15.50
CA PHE A 3 -5.30 5.63 -16.34
C PHE A 3 -4.92 5.48 -17.83
N PHE A 4 -3.66 5.20 -18.13
CA PHE A 4 -3.17 5.01 -19.51
C PHE A 4 -3.78 3.78 -20.18
N LEU A 5 -3.91 2.66 -19.45
CA LEU A 5 -4.55 1.45 -19.97
C LEU A 5 -6.03 1.67 -20.33
N LYS A 6 -6.72 2.54 -19.58
CA LYS A 6 -8.10 2.95 -19.89
C LYS A 6 -8.17 3.83 -21.14
N GLN A 7 -7.25 4.77 -21.32
CA GLN A 7 -7.17 5.59 -22.54
C GLN A 7 -6.92 4.75 -23.80
N LEU A 8 -6.06 3.73 -23.69
CA LEU A 8 -5.77 2.79 -24.78
C LEU A 8 -6.91 1.77 -25.02
N LYS A 9 -7.98 1.78 -24.20
CA LYS A 9 -9.10 0.84 -24.26
C LYS A 9 -8.71 -0.64 -24.11
N ILE A 10 -7.59 -0.92 -23.43
CA ILE A 10 -7.07 -2.29 -23.20
C ILE A 10 -7.19 -2.74 -21.73
N TYR A 11 -7.69 -1.88 -20.84
CA TYR A 11 -7.85 -2.20 -19.41
C TYR A 11 -8.70 -3.46 -19.15
N TYR A 12 -9.66 -3.76 -20.03
CA TYR A 12 -10.56 -4.90 -19.90
C TYR A 12 -9.83 -6.25 -19.79
N VAL A 13 -8.63 -6.37 -20.39
CA VAL A 13 -7.80 -7.57 -20.33
C VAL A 13 -7.44 -7.97 -18.89
N LEU A 14 -7.35 -6.99 -17.98
CA LEU A 14 -7.01 -7.26 -16.57
C LEU A 14 -8.18 -7.87 -15.77
N SER A 15 -9.41 -7.78 -16.29
CA SER A 15 -10.61 -8.25 -15.60
C SER A 15 -11.23 -9.45 -16.32
N ASP A 16 -11.32 -9.38 -17.65
CA ASP A 16 -12.04 -10.34 -18.47
C ASP A 16 -11.37 -11.71 -18.52
N ILE A 17 -12.20 -12.74 -18.69
CA ILE A 17 -11.77 -14.12 -18.90
C ILE A 17 -11.35 -14.27 -20.37
N TYR A 18 -10.31 -15.07 -20.61
CA TYR A 18 -9.85 -15.39 -21.96
C TYR A 18 -11.04 -15.81 -22.85
N PRO A 19 -11.21 -15.24 -24.06
CA PRO A 19 -12.34 -15.58 -24.92
C PRO A 19 -12.32 -17.07 -25.29
N THR A 20 -13.36 -17.82 -24.89
CA THR A 20 -13.49 -19.25 -25.24
C THR A 20 -13.75 -19.40 -26.74
N THR A 21 -13.10 -20.37 -27.36
CA THR A 21 -13.36 -20.76 -28.75
C THR A 21 -14.79 -21.29 -28.91
N PRO A 22 -15.55 -20.85 -29.93
CA PRO A 22 -16.83 -21.48 -30.24
C PRO A 22 -16.59 -22.93 -30.64
N ALA A 23 -17.33 -23.86 -30.03
CA ALA A 23 -17.43 -25.23 -30.53
C ALA A 23 -17.98 -25.18 -31.96
N GLU A 24 -17.18 -25.72 -32.89
CA GLU A 24 -17.47 -26.04 -34.29
C GLU A 24 -18.83 -25.54 -34.82
N THR A 25 -18.89 -24.32 -35.35
CA THR A 25 -20.00 -23.89 -36.21
C THR A 25 -19.56 -22.93 -37.31
N MET A 26 -19.75 -23.40 -38.55
CA MET A 26 -19.80 -22.73 -39.86
C MET A 26 -19.09 -21.37 -40.06
N SER A 27 -18.02 -21.45 -40.87
CA SER A 27 -17.36 -20.48 -41.78
C SER A 27 -17.21 -18.99 -41.38
N ASP A 28 -18.28 -18.23 -41.10
CA ASP A 28 -18.18 -16.79 -40.82
C ASP A 28 -18.11 -16.45 -39.32
N THR A 29 -18.79 -17.24 -38.48
CA THR A 29 -18.80 -17.05 -37.02
C THR A 29 -17.46 -17.47 -36.42
N ALA A 30 -16.84 -18.52 -36.96
CA ALA A 30 -15.52 -18.98 -36.58
C ALA A 30 -14.42 -17.93 -36.89
N LYS A 31 -14.51 -17.26 -38.04
CA LYS A 31 -13.55 -16.21 -38.43
C LYS A 31 -13.61 -15.00 -37.49
N LYS A 32 -14.81 -14.50 -37.19
CA LYS A 32 -15.01 -13.39 -36.23
C LYS A 32 -14.54 -13.76 -34.82
N ALA A 33 -14.74 -15.00 -34.40
CA ALA A 33 -14.26 -15.49 -33.12
C ALA A 33 -12.71 -15.54 -33.07
N LEU A 34 -12.07 -15.98 -34.14
CA LEU A 34 -10.62 -16.00 -34.25
C LEU A 34 -10.02 -14.58 -34.23
N GLU A 35 -10.63 -13.64 -34.94
CA GLU A 35 -10.25 -12.21 -34.92
C GLU A 35 -10.37 -11.63 -33.50
N LYS A 36 -11.44 -11.97 -32.77
CA LYS A 36 -11.63 -11.54 -31.37
C LYS A 36 -10.55 -12.13 -30.44
N ILE A 37 -10.20 -13.40 -30.62
CA ILE A 37 -9.12 -14.04 -29.86
C ILE A 37 -7.77 -13.39 -30.16
N GLN A 38 -7.49 -13.13 -31.44
CA GLN A 38 -6.23 -12.51 -31.84
C GLN A 38 -6.12 -11.10 -31.27
N LYS A 39 -7.17 -10.29 -31.39
CA LYS A 39 -7.24 -8.96 -30.78
C LYS A 39 -7.00 -9.01 -29.27
N TRP A 40 -7.62 -9.97 -28.56
CA TRP A 40 -7.40 -10.12 -27.13
C TRP A 40 -5.93 -10.43 -26.80
N LYS A 41 -5.28 -11.30 -27.59
CA LYS A 41 -3.85 -11.61 -27.41
C LYS A 41 -2.96 -10.39 -27.65
N ASP A 42 -3.26 -9.61 -28.67
CA ASP A 42 -2.51 -8.39 -29.00
C ASP A 42 -2.67 -7.34 -27.89
N ASP A 43 -3.91 -7.10 -27.45
CA ASP A 43 -4.22 -6.19 -26.34
C ASP A 43 -3.58 -6.68 -25.02
N ASN A 44 -3.52 -7.99 -24.78
CA ASN A 44 -2.84 -8.57 -23.63
C ASN A 44 -1.33 -8.37 -23.65
N ASN A 45 -0.70 -8.57 -24.80
CA ASN A 45 0.73 -8.33 -24.96
C ASN A 45 1.07 -6.85 -24.77
N LEU A 46 0.27 -5.96 -25.36
CA LEU A 46 0.42 -4.52 -25.22
C LEU A 46 0.22 -4.07 -23.76
N CYS A 47 -0.83 -4.54 -23.11
CA CYS A 47 -1.11 -4.25 -21.70
C CYS A 47 0.05 -4.72 -20.80
N ARG A 48 0.52 -5.95 -21.00
CA ARG A 48 1.67 -6.51 -20.26
C ARG A 48 2.94 -5.66 -20.45
N HIS A 49 3.24 -5.26 -21.68
CA HIS A 49 4.40 -4.42 -21.98
C HIS A 49 4.34 -3.06 -21.27
N HIS A 50 3.19 -2.39 -21.30
CA HIS A 50 3.02 -1.12 -20.60
C HIS A 50 3.13 -1.26 -19.08
N ILE A 51 2.59 -2.34 -18.51
CA ILE A 51 2.71 -2.60 -17.08
C ILE A 51 4.18 -2.78 -16.72
N LEU A 52 4.89 -3.67 -17.42
CA LEU A 52 6.31 -3.92 -17.17
C LEU A 52 7.15 -2.64 -17.27
N ASN A 53 6.97 -1.83 -18.31
CA ASN A 53 7.75 -0.59 -18.50
C ASN A 53 7.50 0.48 -17.43
N SER A 54 6.44 0.36 -16.65
CA SER A 54 6.17 1.28 -15.54
C SER A 54 6.78 0.84 -14.21
N LEU A 55 7.38 -0.36 -14.16
CA LEU A 55 7.99 -0.91 -12.97
C LEU A 55 9.44 -0.42 -12.82
N THR A 56 9.93 -0.48 -11.58
CA THR A 56 11.36 -0.37 -11.29
C THR A 56 12.11 -1.60 -11.82
N ASP A 57 13.41 -1.46 -12.05
CA ASP A 57 14.24 -2.55 -12.60
C ASP A 57 14.16 -3.85 -11.78
N ALA A 58 14.07 -3.74 -10.45
CA ALA A 58 13.94 -4.88 -9.56
C ALA A 58 12.63 -5.67 -9.82
N LEU A 59 11.49 -4.97 -9.82
CA LEU A 59 10.17 -5.58 -10.06
C LEU A 59 10.04 -6.05 -11.51
N TYR A 60 10.57 -5.30 -12.48
CA TYR A 60 10.61 -5.70 -13.88
C TYR A 60 11.31 -7.06 -14.04
N ASN A 61 12.51 -7.21 -13.48
CA ASN A 61 13.30 -8.43 -13.60
C ASN A 61 12.63 -9.63 -12.91
N GLN A 62 11.98 -9.41 -11.78
CA GLN A 62 11.22 -10.42 -11.05
C GLN A 62 10.00 -10.89 -11.85
N PHE A 63 9.17 -9.95 -12.32
CA PHE A 63 7.88 -10.28 -12.91
C PHE A 63 7.95 -10.66 -14.38
N LYS A 64 8.94 -10.15 -15.15
CA LYS A 64 9.11 -10.48 -16.57
C LYS A 64 9.24 -11.97 -16.82
N LYS A 65 9.89 -12.71 -15.92
CA LYS A 65 10.13 -14.15 -16.03
C LYS A 65 8.98 -15.00 -15.50
N ASN A 66 8.22 -14.46 -14.54
CA ASN A 66 7.27 -15.24 -13.74
C ASN A 66 5.81 -15.07 -14.17
N THR A 67 5.53 -14.19 -15.15
CA THR A 67 4.15 -13.88 -15.55
C THR A 67 3.99 -13.85 -17.08
N ASN A 68 3.06 -14.67 -17.58
CA ASN A 68 2.86 -14.88 -19.01
C ASN A 68 1.74 -14.00 -19.60
N ASN A 69 0.78 -13.54 -18.79
CA ASN A 69 -0.29 -12.66 -19.22
C ASN A 69 -0.36 -11.40 -18.34
N ALA A 70 -1.06 -10.37 -18.83
CA ALA A 70 -1.15 -9.07 -18.17
C ALA A 70 -1.92 -9.13 -16.84
N LYS A 71 -2.90 -10.03 -16.72
CA LYS A 71 -3.74 -10.19 -15.53
C LYS A 71 -2.94 -10.74 -14.36
N ASP A 72 -2.20 -11.84 -14.55
CA ASP A 72 -1.36 -12.44 -13.51
C ASP A 72 -0.25 -11.49 -13.08
N LEU A 73 0.33 -10.76 -14.05
CA LEU A 73 1.29 -9.69 -13.79
C LEU A 73 0.70 -8.64 -12.86
N TRP A 74 -0.49 -8.13 -13.20
CA TRP A 74 -1.17 -7.09 -12.44
C TRP A 74 -1.54 -7.53 -11.02
N GLU A 75 -2.06 -8.75 -10.85
CA GLU A 75 -2.41 -9.28 -9.53
C GLU A 75 -1.16 -9.59 -8.68
N GLY A 76 -0.09 -10.09 -9.30
CA GLY A 76 1.18 -10.30 -8.62
C GLY A 76 1.78 -8.99 -8.09
N ILE A 77 1.79 -7.94 -8.92
CA ILE A 77 2.23 -6.61 -8.52
C ILE A 77 1.37 -6.07 -7.39
N ARG A 78 0.03 -6.15 -7.52
CA ARG A 78 -0.91 -5.69 -6.49
C ARG A 78 -0.63 -6.37 -5.15
N THR A 79 -0.38 -7.68 -5.16
CA THR A 79 -0.07 -8.45 -3.95
C THR A 79 1.19 -7.94 -3.26
N VAL A 80 2.25 -7.66 -4.03
CA VAL A 80 3.50 -7.09 -3.48
C VAL A 80 3.25 -5.73 -2.86
N TYR A 81 2.53 -4.82 -3.54
CA TYR A 81 2.24 -3.50 -2.99
C TYR A 81 1.36 -3.55 -1.74
N VAL A 82 0.35 -4.42 -1.71
CA VAL A 82 -0.49 -4.61 -0.51
C VAL A 82 0.32 -5.17 0.65
N ALA A 83 1.21 -6.12 0.40
CA ALA A 83 2.11 -6.68 1.41
C ALA A 83 3.09 -5.62 1.93
N ASP A 84 3.68 -4.83 1.03
CA ASP A 84 4.60 -3.73 1.37
C ASP A 84 3.91 -2.65 2.21
N GLU A 85 2.72 -2.20 1.79
CA GLU A 85 1.89 -1.26 2.55
C GLU A 85 1.56 -1.81 3.94
N THR A 86 1.18 -3.09 4.03
CA THR A 86 0.90 -3.74 5.32
C THR A 86 2.14 -3.81 6.20
N SER A 87 3.31 -4.14 5.63
CA SER A 87 4.58 -4.22 6.35
C SER A 87 5.05 -2.85 6.84
N THR A 88 4.89 -1.82 6.02
CA THR A 88 5.23 -0.43 6.36
C THR A 88 4.34 0.07 7.49
N LYS A 89 3.02 -0.14 7.40
CA LYS A 89 2.08 0.22 8.47
C LYS A 89 2.42 -0.49 9.77
N LYS A 90 2.72 -1.80 9.70
CA LYS A 90 3.14 -2.58 10.87
C LYS A 90 4.41 -2.00 11.50
N PHE A 91 5.42 -1.66 10.70
CA PHE A 91 6.67 -1.08 11.18
C PHE A 91 6.45 0.29 11.87
N GLN A 92 5.63 1.16 11.28
CA GLN A 92 5.27 2.45 11.86
C GLN A 92 4.57 2.29 13.21
N VAL A 93 3.61 1.36 13.31
CA VAL A 93 2.93 1.04 14.57
C VAL A 93 3.89 0.46 15.61
N SER A 94 4.80 -0.43 15.21
CA SER A 94 5.83 -0.96 16.11
C SER A 94 6.70 0.15 16.69
N ASN A 95 7.22 1.08 15.87
CA ASN A 95 8.04 2.19 16.38
C ASN A 95 7.28 3.06 17.39
N TYR A 96 5.99 3.31 17.15
CA TYR A 96 5.14 4.03 18.10
C TYR A 96 4.91 3.26 19.40
N ILE A 97 4.72 1.94 19.33
CA ILE A 97 4.51 1.09 20.51
C ILE A 97 5.81 0.88 21.30
N ASP A 98 6.95 0.77 20.63
CA ASP A 98 8.21 0.37 21.26
C ASP A 98 9.01 1.57 21.80
N TYR A 99 8.67 2.80 21.41
CA TYR A 99 9.31 4.00 21.94
C TYR A 99 9.09 4.13 23.45
N VAL A 100 10.14 4.49 24.20
CA VAL A 100 10.11 4.75 25.64
C VAL A 100 10.99 5.95 25.91
N MET A 101 10.53 6.88 26.76
CA MET A 101 11.35 8.04 27.13
C MET A 101 12.36 7.66 28.20
N VAL A 102 13.53 8.28 28.14
CA VAL A 102 14.63 8.08 29.07
C VAL A 102 14.88 9.32 29.91
N ASP A 103 15.40 9.12 31.12
CA ASP A 103 15.72 10.19 32.08
C ASP A 103 16.85 11.12 31.59
N SER A 104 17.70 10.64 30.68
CA SER A 104 18.89 11.35 30.22
C SER A 104 18.63 12.44 29.18
N LYS A 105 17.39 12.57 28.69
CA LYS A 105 17.00 13.53 27.66
C LYS A 105 15.84 14.44 28.14
N PRO A 106 15.75 15.68 27.65
CA PRO A 106 14.60 16.55 27.92
C PRO A 106 13.28 15.91 27.44
N ILE A 107 12.25 15.91 28.30
CA ILE A 107 10.94 15.31 27.99
C ILE A 107 10.31 15.95 26.75
N LEU A 108 10.41 17.27 26.61
CA LEU A 108 9.81 17.98 25.48
C LEU A 108 10.38 17.54 24.13
N GLU A 109 11.70 17.35 24.07
CA GLU A 109 12.38 16.86 22.86
C GLU A 109 11.93 15.43 22.53
N GLN A 110 11.82 14.58 23.54
CA GLN A 110 11.35 13.19 23.38
C GLN A 110 9.87 13.11 22.97
N VAL A 111 9.01 14.02 23.46
CA VAL A 111 7.61 14.13 23.01
C VAL A 111 7.56 14.52 21.53
N GLN A 112 8.41 15.45 21.09
CA GLN A 112 8.48 15.83 19.67
C GLN A 112 8.99 14.68 18.79
N GLU A 113 10.02 13.95 19.23
CA GLU A 113 10.47 12.71 18.58
C GLU A 113 9.32 11.70 18.46
N PHE A 114 8.56 11.50 19.55
CA PHE A 114 7.43 10.59 19.58
C PHE A 114 6.29 11.01 18.63
N GLN A 115 6.03 12.32 18.54
CA GLN A 115 5.02 12.87 17.62
C GLN A 115 5.33 12.54 16.16
N VAL A 116 6.61 12.41 15.78
CA VAL A 116 7.00 11.99 14.43
C VAL A 116 6.46 10.60 14.10
N PHE A 117 6.49 9.65 15.05
CA PHE A 117 5.91 8.32 14.85
C PHE A 117 4.39 8.37 14.71
N ALA A 118 3.71 9.15 15.56
CA ALA A 118 2.27 9.34 15.48
C ALA A 118 1.85 9.93 14.12
N ASN A 119 2.57 10.97 13.65
CA ASN A 119 2.33 11.59 12.35
C ASN A 119 2.58 10.63 11.19
N SER A 120 3.57 9.74 11.30
CA SER A 120 3.86 8.69 10.31
C SER A 120 2.71 7.69 10.18
N ILE A 121 2.08 7.30 11.30
CA ILE A 121 0.88 6.45 11.31
C ILE A 121 -0.31 7.16 10.65
N VAL A 122 -0.50 8.44 10.96
CA VAL A 122 -1.59 9.26 10.39
C VAL A 122 -1.42 9.47 8.88
N SER A 123 -0.19 9.72 8.41
CA SER A 123 0.09 9.87 6.99
C SER A 123 -0.09 8.57 6.20
N ALA A 124 0.07 7.41 6.84
CA ALA A 124 -0.29 6.10 6.29
C ALA A 124 -1.80 5.81 6.29
N GLY A 125 -2.63 6.77 6.71
CA GLY A 125 -4.09 6.71 6.66
C GLY A 125 -4.75 6.07 7.89
N MET A 126 -3.99 5.75 8.93
CA MET A 126 -4.53 5.25 10.20
C MET A 126 -4.93 6.41 11.10
N LYS A 127 -6.04 6.28 11.84
CA LYS A 127 -6.46 7.31 12.79
C LYS A 127 -5.93 6.98 14.18
N ILE A 128 -5.37 7.97 14.86
CA ILE A 128 -5.03 7.91 16.28
C ILE A 128 -6.01 8.80 17.02
N ASP A 129 -6.73 8.22 18.00
CA ASP A 129 -7.59 9.01 18.87
C ASP A 129 -6.74 9.91 19.78
N ALA A 130 -7.16 11.16 19.97
CA ALA A 130 -6.39 12.14 20.74
C ALA A 130 -6.22 11.72 22.21
N ASN A 131 -7.29 11.20 22.84
CA ASN A 131 -7.18 10.73 24.23
C ASN A 131 -6.27 9.50 24.34
N PHE A 132 -6.39 8.57 23.39
CA PHE A 132 -5.47 7.44 23.31
C PHE A 132 -4.01 7.90 23.16
N HIS A 133 -3.74 8.86 22.27
CA HIS A 133 -2.39 9.38 22.05
C HIS A 133 -1.80 10.00 23.33
N VAL A 134 -2.58 10.85 24.00
CA VAL A 134 -2.18 11.48 25.27
C VAL A 134 -1.93 10.42 26.35
N SER A 135 -2.79 9.40 26.47
CA SER A 135 -2.58 8.29 27.40
C SER A 135 -1.31 7.50 27.10
N VAL A 136 -1.00 7.28 25.82
CA VAL A 136 0.25 6.63 25.43
C VAL A 136 1.45 7.48 25.80
N ILE A 137 1.46 8.79 25.49
CA ILE A 137 2.54 9.71 25.89
C ILE A 137 2.84 9.59 27.39
N ILE A 138 1.81 9.59 28.23
CA ILE A 138 1.96 9.45 29.68
C ILE A 138 2.56 8.11 30.06
N SER A 139 2.11 7.02 29.43
CA SER A 139 2.68 5.70 29.66
C SER A 139 4.15 5.58 29.24
N LYS A 140 4.64 6.47 28.36
CA LYS A 140 6.03 6.50 27.90
C LYS A 140 6.94 7.35 28.79
N LEU A 141 6.37 8.13 29.71
CA LEU A 141 7.13 9.02 30.57
C LEU A 141 8.13 8.22 31.42
N PRO A 142 9.34 8.77 31.65
CA PRO A 142 10.32 8.13 32.51
C PRO A 142 9.80 7.98 33.94
N SER A 143 10.22 6.92 34.64
CA SER A 143 9.78 6.63 36.01
C SER A 143 10.25 7.65 37.05
N SER A 144 11.21 8.51 36.70
CA SER A 144 11.68 9.62 37.56
C SER A 144 10.70 10.79 37.64
N ILE A 145 9.68 10.84 36.77
CA ILE A 145 8.68 11.91 36.79
C ILE A 145 7.72 11.73 37.96
N SER A 146 7.53 12.80 38.74
CA SER A 146 6.58 12.79 39.84
C SER A 146 5.14 12.68 39.32
N SER A 147 4.25 12.03 40.09
CA SER A 147 2.84 11.88 39.71
C SER A 147 2.12 13.22 39.52
N HIS A 148 2.59 14.29 40.18
CA HIS A 148 2.10 15.64 40.01
C HIS A 148 2.47 16.21 38.63
N ASP A 149 3.72 16.04 38.21
CA ASP A 149 4.22 16.56 36.94
C ASP A 149 3.58 15.81 35.76
N ALA A 150 3.42 14.48 35.86
CA ALA A 150 2.70 13.69 34.87
C ALA A 150 1.24 14.15 34.67
N ASN A 151 0.55 14.52 35.76
CA ASN A 151 -0.83 15.03 35.69
C ASN A 151 -0.89 16.45 35.08
N CYS A 152 0.10 17.30 35.35
CA CYS A 152 0.23 18.61 34.70
C CYS A 152 0.41 18.44 33.18
N PHE A 153 1.30 17.51 32.76
CA PHE A 153 1.47 17.16 31.35
C PHE A 153 0.18 16.63 30.70
N TYR A 154 -0.61 15.81 31.40
CA TYR A 154 -1.91 15.32 30.90
C TYR A 154 -2.87 16.46 30.57
N GLN A 155 -3.05 17.40 31.50
CA GLN A 155 -3.97 18.52 31.34
C GLN A 155 -3.51 19.45 30.21
N GLN A 156 -2.20 19.70 30.11
CA GLN A 156 -1.64 20.57 29.08
C GLN A 156 -1.72 19.93 27.70
N SER A 157 -1.48 18.61 27.59
CA SER A 157 -1.55 17.89 26.32
C SER A 157 -2.98 17.82 25.76
N ARG A 158 -4.00 17.67 26.63
CA ARG A 158 -5.42 17.73 26.21
C ARG A 158 -5.87 19.08 25.65
N CYS A 159 -5.15 20.16 25.95
CA CYS A 159 -5.46 21.49 25.43
C CYS A 159 -4.75 21.78 24.11
N ILE A 160 -3.71 21.01 23.76
CA ILE A 160 -2.83 21.26 22.61
C ILE A 160 -3.12 20.31 21.44
N PHE A 161 -3.52 19.07 21.73
CA PHE A 161 -3.81 18.01 20.75
C PHE A 161 -5.31 17.71 20.69
#